data_AF-A0AA35XB00-F1
#
_entry.id   AF-A0AA35XB00-F1
#
_cell.length_a   1.000
_cell.length_b   1.000
_cell.length_c   1.000
_cell.angle_alpha   90.00
_cell.angle_beta   90.00
_cell.angle_gamma   90.00
#
_symmetry.space_group_name_H-M   'P 1'
#
loop_
_entity.id
_entity.type
_entity.pdbx_description
1 polymer ?
#
loop_
_entity_poly.entity_id
_entity_poly.type
_entity_poly.pdbx_seq_one_letter_code
_entity_poly.pdbx_strand_id
1 'polypeptide(L)'
;MIATVSPAMCNYGETLSTLRYASRAKNIVNKPVVNEDLNVRLIRDLRAEIKRLKMIITDGNFDVSQPGSSKTVTELFSEDIQRKENQIAQLTKTWAGKWEGYQNIIEDSNLALHSEGIKMTVASELPHFLAVDDDALGTGVVIYRLQDEHTSIGAAGSSPRPDIGNAANHLPKKLSSKFG
;
A
#
# COMPACT_ATOMS: atom_id res chain seq x y z
N MET A 1 9.45 13.93 13.18
CA MET A 1 10.52 14.75 12.57
C MET A 1 11.85 14.26 13.13
N ILE A 2 12.85 14.05 12.28
CA ILE A 2 14.23 13.76 12.70
C ILE A 2 15.08 14.95 12.30
N ALA A 3 15.87 15.49 13.23
CA ALA A 3 16.77 16.61 12.99
C ALA A 3 18.21 16.10 12.98
N THR A 4 18.88 16.20 11.84
CA THR A 4 20.29 15.81 11.70
C THR A 4 21.18 17.04 11.89
N VAL A 5 22.21 16.91 12.73
CA VAL A 5 23.13 18.01 13.06
C VAL A 5 24.57 17.51 13.06
N SER A 6 25.51 18.42 12.80
CA SER A 6 26.94 18.13 12.81
C SER A 6 27.54 18.54 14.15
N PRO A 7 28.39 17.71 14.79
CA PRO A 7 29.05 18.06 16.04
C PRO A 7 30.22 19.04 15.87
N ALA A 8 30.59 19.39 14.64
CA ALA A 8 31.72 20.27 14.36
C ALA A 8 31.41 21.72 14.76
N MET A 9 32.36 22.39 15.43
CA MET A 9 32.21 23.77 15.90
C MET A 9 31.95 24.78 14.78
N CYS A 10 32.47 24.52 13.56
CA CYS A 10 32.22 25.36 12.40
C CYS A 10 30.73 25.42 11.99
N ASN A 11 29.95 24.41 12.36
CA ASN A 11 28.53 24.28 12.01
C ASN A 11 27.60 24.66 13.17
N TYR A 12 28.09 25.37 14.19
CA TYR A 12 27.32 25.72 15.38
C TYR A 12 26.07 26.57 15.04
N GLY A 13 26.19 27.55 14.14
CA GLY A 13 25.08 28.41 13.72
C GLY A 13 23.94 27.65 13.03
N GLU A 14 24.29 26.76 12.11
CA GLU A 14 23.33 25.89 11.41
C GLU A 14 22.70 24.88 12.36
N THR A 15 23.51 24.26 13.22
CA THR A 15 23.05 23.33 14.25
C THR A 15 22.03 23.97 15.19
N LEU A 16 22.30 25.19 15.65
CA LEU A 16 21.36 25.94 16.50
C LEU A 16 20.06 26.27 15.77
N SER A 17 20.14 26.60 14.48
CA SER A 17 18.96 26.91 13.66
C SER A 17 18.08 25.68 13.46
N THR A 18 18.68 24.52 13.15
CA THR A 18 18.00 23.23 13.05
C THR A 18 17.34 22.81 14.36
N LEU A 19 18.02 22.96 15.50
CA LEU A 19 17.46 22.66 16.82
C LEU A 19 16.28 23.59 17.18
N ARG A 20 16.39 24.89 16.87
CA ARG A 20 15.29 25.84 17.06
C ARG A 20 14.07 25.45 16.21
N TYR A 21 14.28 25.04 14.97
CA TYR A 21 13.18 24.55 14.12
C TYR A 21 12.56 23.28 14.69
N ALA A 22 13.36 22.30 15.12
CA ALA A 22 12.87 21.09 15.75
C ALA A 22 12.05 21.38 17.02
N SER A 23 12.49 22.34 17.84
CA SER A 23 11.75 22.79 19.02
C SER A 23 10.38 23.40 18.67
N ARG A 24 10.27 24.13 17.55
CA ARG A 24 8.98 24.65 17.07
C ARG A 24 8.11 23.52 16.51
N ALA A 25 8.69 22.61 15.73
CA ALA A 25 7.99 21.49 15.14
C ALA A 25 7.39 20.54 16.20
N LYS A 26 8.04 20.39 17.37
CA LYS A 26 7.50 19.66 18.52
C LYS A 26 6.14 20.19 18.98
N ASN A 27 5.90 21.50 18.84
CA ASN A 27 4.66 22.14 19.29
C ASN A 27 3.53 22.05 18.26
N ILE A 28 3.77 21.44 17.09
CA ILE A 28 2.73 21.25 16.08
C ILE A 28 1.81 20.11 16.52
N VAL A 29 0.54 20.43 16.75
CA VAL A 29 -0.48 19.45 17.13
C VAL A 29 -1.19 18.96 15.87
N ASN A 30 -0.90 17.72 15.49
CA ASN A 30 -1.62 17.05 14.41
C ASN A 30 -2.94 16.46 14.92
N LYS A 31 -3.96 16.49 14.07
CA LYS A 31 -5.24 15.77 14.29
C LYS A 31 -5.29 14.57 13.34
N PRO A 32 -4.79 13.40 13.74
CA PRO A 32 -4.85 12.22 12.88
C PRO A 32 -6.31 11.82 12.68
N VAL A 33 -6.69 11.63 11.42
CA VAL A 33 -7.99 11.09 11.02
C VAL A 33 -7.72 9.75 10.36
N VAL A 34 -8.58 8.77 10.60
CA VAL A 34 -8.51 7.48 9.91
C VAL A 34 -8.72 7.75 8.41
N ASN A 35 -7.70 7.45 7.60
CA ASN A 35 -7.77 7.59 6.15
C ASN A 35 -8.60 6.43 5.58
N GLU A 36 -9.92 6.52 5.69
CA GLU A 36 -10.84 5.60 5.04
C GLU A 36 -10.91 5.96 3.54
N ASP A 37 -10.79 4.95 2.67
CA ASP A 37 -11.02 5.16 1.24
C ASP A 37 -12.45 5.67 1.02
N LEU A 38 -12.59 6.70 0.18
CA LEU A 38 -13.88 7.30 -0.17
C LEU A 38 -14.87 6.24 -0.67
N ASN A 39 -14.39 5.24 -1.42
CA ASN A 39 -15.21 4.15 -1.94
C ASN A 39 -15.69 3.22 -0.81
N VAL A 40 -14.82 2.92 0.16
CA VAL A 40 -15.16 2.07 1.30
C VAL A 40 -16.19 2.77 2.20
N ARG A 41 -16.00 4.07 2.47
CA ARG A 41 -16.97 4.89 3.20
C ARG A 41 -18.30 4.96 2.46
N LEU A 42 -18.28 5.20 1.15
CA LEU A 42 -19.48 5.25 0.32
C LEU A 42 -20.23 3.92 0.31
N ILE A 43 -19.54 2.78 0.20
CA ILE A 43 -20.17 1.45 0.29
C ILE A 43 -20.83 1.27 1.67
N ARG A 44 -20.19 1.70 2.75
CA ARG A 44 -20.76 1.63 4.11
C ARG A 44 -22.04 2.46 4.23
N ASP A 45 -22.00 3.70 3.74
CA ASP A 45 -23.13 4.62 3.80
C ASP A 45 -24.29 4.14 2.92
N LEU A 46 -24.00 3.62 1.71
CA LEU A 46 -25.01 3.02 0.82
C LEU A 46 -25.66 1.78 1.44
N ARG A 47 -24.89 0.90 2.10
CA ARG A 47 -25.43 -0.28 2.81
C ARG A 47 -26.31 0.13 3.98
N ALA A 48 -25.92 1.16 4.73
CA ALA A 48 -26.71 1.69 5.83
C ALA A 48 -28.05 2.26 5.34
N GLU A 49 -28.05 3.02 4.23
CA GLU A 49 -29.28 3.57 3.66
C GLU A 49 -30.18 2.48 3.05
N ILE A 50 -29.61 1.47 2.37
CA ILE A 50 -30.39 0.30 1.91
C ILE A 50 -31.06 -0.40 3.09
N LYS A 51 -30.34 -0.58 4.21
CA LYS A 51 -30.91 -1.18 5.43
C LYS A 51 -32.05 -0.32 5.98
N ARG A 52 -31.90 1.00 5.99
CA ARG A 52 -32.94 1.96 6.43
C ARG A 52 -34.17 1.89 5.53
N LEU A 53 -34.00 1.92 4.21
CA LEU A 53 -35.09 1.84 3.24
C LEU A 53 -35.82 0.49 3.31
N LYS A 54 -35.08 -0.62 3.44
CA LYS A 54 -35.68 -1.95 3.64
C LYS A 54 -36.51 -2.00 4.93
N MET A 55 -36.03 -1.40 6.01
CA MET A 55 -36.77 -1.31 7.28
C MET A 55 -38.06 -0.48 7.13
N ILE A 56 -38.04 0.62 6.37
CA ILE A 56 -39.23 1.43 6.10
C ILE A 56 -40.28 0.64 5.31
N ILE A 57 -39.85 -0.18 4.35
CA ILE A 57 -40.74 -1.06 3.58
C ILE A 57 -41.33 -2.16 4.48
N THR A 58 -40.53 -2.75 5.38
CA THR A 58 -40.98 -3.85 6.26
C THR A 58 -41.83 -3.38 7.44
N ASP A 59 -41.47 -2.26 8.07
CA ASP A 59 -42.13 -1.77 9.28
C ASP A 59 -43.44 -1.03 8.99
N GLY A 60 -43.72 -0.70 7.73
CA GLY A 60 -45.07 -0.50 7.21
C GLY A 60 -45.98 0.50 7.94
N ASN A 61 -45.46 1.41 8.78
CA ASN A 61 -46.27 2.42 9.47
C ASN A 61 -46.40 3.69 8.62
N PHE A 62 -46.89 3.53 7.39
CA PHE A 62 -47.44 4.64 6.62
C PHE A 62 -48.84 4.91 7.15
N ASP A 63 -49.07 6.14 7.64
CA ASP A 63 -50.37 6.59 8.15
C ASP A 63 -51.50 6.26 7.15
N VAL A 64 -52.33 5.29 7.53
CA VAL A 64 -53.33 4.63 6.68
C VAL A 64 -54.54 5.55 6.56
N SER A 65 -54.45 6.54 5.67
CA SER A 65 -55.60 7.38 5.31
C SER A 65 -55.95 7.35 3.81
N GLN A 66 -55.15 6.74 2.92
CA GLN A 66 -55.51 6.58 1.50
C GLN A 66 -55.05 5.25 0.88
N PRO A 67 -55.97 4.39 0.36
CA PRO A 67 -55.64 3.04 -0.15
C PRO A 67 -54.97 3.02 -1.54
N GLY A 68 -54.74 4.18 -2.18
CA GLY A 68 -54.27 4.27 -3.57
C GLY A 68 -52.81 4.71 -3.75
N SER A 69 -52.21 5.38 -2.76
CA SER A 69 -50.85 5.96 -2.85
C SER A 69 -49.74 5.06 -2.29
N SER A 70 -50.11 4.04 -1.50
CA SER A 70 -49.13 3.20 -0.81
C SER A 70 -48.31 2.31 -1.77
N LYS A 71 -48.89 1.87 -2.89
CA LYS A 71 -48.21 0.99 -3.85
C LYS A 71 -47.13 1.71 -4.64
N THR A 72 -47.43 2.92 -5.12
CA THR A 72 -46.47 3.75 -5.85
C THR A 72 -45.28 4.14 -4.97
N VAL A 73 -45.51 4.45 -3.69
CA VAL A 73 -44.44 4.81 -2.75
C VAL A 73 -43.52 3.62 -2.46
N THR A 74 -44.07 2.41 -2.26
CA THR A 74 -43.25 1.19 -2.05
C THR A 74 -42.44 0.79 -3.28
N GLU A 75 -42.98 1.03 -4.48
CA GLU A 75 -42.33 0.70 -5.75
C GLU A 75 -41.14 1.65 -6.03
N LEU A 76 -41.31 2.94 -5.76
CA LEU A 76 -40.22 3.93 -5.83
C LEU A 76 -39.07 3.62 -4.86
N PHE A 77 -39.36 3.23 -3.61
CA PHE A 77 -38.31 2.83 -2.67
C PHE A 77 -37.58 1.55 -3.10
N SER A 78 -38.28 0.63 -3.77
CA SER A 78 -37.68 -0.61 -4.29
C SER A 78 -36.74 -0.34 -5.45
N GLU A 79 -37.11 0.56 -6.38
CA GLU A 79 -36.22 1.01 -7.46
C GLU A 79 -34.97 1.72 -6.91
N ASP A 80 -35.14 2.57 -5.88
CA ASP A 80 -34.04 3.29 -5.26
C ASP A 80 -33.07 2.35 -4.51
N ILE A 81 -33.58 1.29 -3.88
CA ILE A 81 -32.77 0.21 -3.32
C ILE A 81 -31.96 -0.49 -4.41
N GLN A 82 -32.60 -0.89 -5.51
CA GLN A 82 -31.92 -1.56 -6.63
C GLN A 82 -30.82 -0.70 -7.23
N ARG A 83 -31.08 0.60 -7.41
CA ARG A 83 -30.08 1.55 -7.91
C ARG A 83 -28.85 1.61 -7.01
N LYS A 84 -29.06 1.70 -5.70
CA LYS A 84 -27.96 1.72 -4.71
C LYS A 84 -27.21 0.39 -4.64
N GLU A 85 -27.90 -0.75 -4.75
CA GLU A 85 -27.28 -2.07 -4.81
C GLU A 85 -26.39 -2.22 -6.06
N ASN A 86 -26.86 -1.76 -7.22
CA ASN A 86 -26.07 -1.74 -8.46
C ASN A 86 -24.81 -0.87 -8.32
N GLN A 87 -24.92 0.28 -7.65
CA GLN A 87 -23.78 1.16 -7.40
C GLN A 87 -22.74 0.49 -6.50
N ILE A 88 -23.16 -0.23 -5.44
CA ILE A 88 -22.25 -1.03 -4.61
C ILE A 88 -21.57 -2.12 -5.45
N ALA A 89 -22.31 -2.80 -6.31
CA ALA A 89 -21.77 -3.86 -7.16
C ALA A 89 -20.70 -3.32 -8.14
N GLN A 90 -20.92 -2.15 -8.74
CA GLN A 90 -19.93 -1.49 -9.60
C GLN A 90 -18.67 -1.10 -8.82
N LEU A 91 -18.82 -0.49 -7.63
CA LEU A 91 -17.68 -0.12 -6.79
C LEU A 91 -16.89 -1.35 -6.33
N THR A 92 -17.57 -2.45 -6.01
CA THR A 92 -16.94 -3.70 -5.60
C THR A 92 -16.21 -4.36 -6.77
N LYS A 93 -16.79 -4.34 -7.98
CA LYS A 93 -16.16 -4.89 -9.19
C LYS A 93 -14.91 -4.12 -9.59
N THR A 94 -14.96 -2.79 -9.56
CA THR A 94 -13.78 -1.95 -9.85
C THR A 94 -12.69 -2.13 -8.81
N TRP A 95 -13.06 -2.34 -7.54
CA TRP A 95 -12.12 -2.70 -6.47
C TRP A 95 -11.46 -4.07 -6.70
N ALA A 96 -12.25 -5.09 -7.05
CA ALA A 96 -11.75 -6.44 -7.32
C ALA A 96 -10.77 -6.47 -8.51
N GLY A 97 -11.06 -5.74 -9.59
CA GLY A 97 -10.14 -5.66 -10.74
C GLY A 97 -8.82 -4.95 -10.42
N LYS A 98 -8.83 -3.93 -9.55
CA LYS A 98 -7.57 -3.34 -9.06
C LYS A 98 -6.76 -4.34 -8.25
N TRP A 99 -7.42 -5.12 -7.39
CA TRP A 99 -6.76 -6.15 -6.59
C TRP A 99 -6.16 -7.27 -7.45
N GLU A 100 -6.85 -7.70 -8.51
CA GLU A 100 -6.34 -8.64 -9.50
C GLU A 100 -5.09 -8.09 -10.21
N GLY A 101 -5.08 -6.81 -10.56
CA GLY A 101 -3.89 -6.15 -11.10
C GLY A 101 -2.71 -6.16 -10.12
N TYR A 102 -2.94 -5.87 -8.84
CA TYR A 102 -1.89 -5.98 -7.81
C TYR A 102 -1.43 -7.43 -7.60
N GLN A 103 -2.35 -8.41 -7.64
CA GLN A 103 -2.01 -9.83 -7.56
C GLN A 103 -1.14 -10.27 -8.74
N ASN A 104 -1.50 -9.91 -9.97
CA ASN A 104 -0.68 -10.20 -11.15
C ASN A 104 0.72 -9.59 -11.02
N ILE A 105 0.86 -8.38 -10.49
CA ILE A 105 2.18 -7.78 -10.26
C ILE A 105 2.99 -8.58 -9.22
N ILE A 106 2.34 -9.09 -8.16
CA ILE A 106 3.00 -9.93 -7.14
C ILE A 106 3.37 -11.30 -7.72
N GLU A 107 2.47 -11.93 -8.47
CA GLU A 107 2.69 -13.23 -9.13
C GLU A 107 3.77 -13.14 -10.21
N ASP A 108 3.74 -12.10 -11.07
CA ASP A 108 4.80 -11.82 -12.04
C ASP A 108 6.16 -11.58 -11.35
N SER A 109 6.12 -11.00 -10.15
CA SER A 109 7.32 -10.85 -9.32
C SER A 109 7.80 -12.17 -8.68
N ASN A 110 7.03 -13.27 -8.75
CA ASN A 110 7.35 -14.62 -8.25
C ASN A 110 7.92 -14.62 -6.82
N LEU A 111 7.46 -13.69 -6.00
CA LEU A 111 7.83 -13.53 -4.60
C LEU A 111 6.59 -13.83 -3.77
N ALA A 112 6.43 -15.09 -3.36
CA ALA A 112 5.45 -15.46 -2.35
C ALA A 112 5.94 -14.92 -0.99
N LEU A 113 5.56 -13.68 -0.68
CA LEU A 113 5.80 -13.08 0.63
C LEU A 113 4.69 -13.53 1.58
N HIS A 114 4.97 -14.58 2.36
CA HIS A 114 4.09 -14.97 3.46
C HIS A 114 4.52 -14.25 4.74
N SER A 115 3.63 -13.39 5.26
CA SER A 115 3.80 -12.72 6.54
C SER A 115 3.13 -13.54 7.66
N GLU A 116 3.95 -14.14 8.52
CA GLU A 116 3.49 -14.67 9.81
C GLU A 116 4.13 -13.82 10.93
N GLY A 117 3.39 -12.80 11.39
CA GLY A 117 3.84 -11.91 12.45
C GLY A 117 5.06 -11.07 12.05
N ILE A 118 6.14 -11.13 12.85
CA ILE A 118 7.39 -10.36 12.65
C ILE A 118 8.34 -11.05 11.65
N LYS A 119 7.99 -12.25 11.17
CA LYS A 119 8.82 -13.05 10.26
C LYS A 119 8.25 -13.05 8.85
N MET A 120 9.08 -12.67 7.89
CA MET A 120 8.77 -12.79 6.46
C MET A 120 9.50 -14.02 5.92
N THR A 121 8.76 -15.01 5.44
CA THR A 121 9.36 -16.21 4.83
C THR A 121 9.23 -16.07 3.33
N VAL A 122 10.36 -16.12 2.62
CA VAL A 122 10.39 -16.08 1.16
C VAL A 122 10.56 -17.50 0.67
N ALA A 123 9.50 -18.08 0.13
CA ALA A 123 9.57 -19.32 -0.62
C ALA A 123 9.79 -18.94 -2.09
N SER A 124 10.96 -19.26 -2.63
CA SER A 124 11.27 -19.05 -4.05
C SER A 124 11.59 -20.38 -4.70
N GLU A 125 10.91 -20.70 -5.79
CA GLU A 125 11.10 -21.92 -6.56
C GLU A 125 12.36 -21.89 -7.45
N LEU A 126 12.90 -20.69 -7.67
CA LEU A 126 14.03 -20.44 -8.56
C LEU A 126 15.29 -20.03 -7.79
N PRO A 127 16.50 -20.30 -8.32
CA PRO A 127 17.74 -19.91 -7.68
C PRO A 127 17.85 -18.38 -7.59
N HIS A 128 18.19 -17.89 -6.40
CA HIS A 128 18.25 -16.46 -6.09
C HIS A 128 19.47 -16.15 -5.22
N PHE A 129 20.01 -14.93 -5.35
CA PHE A 129 20.97 -14.38 -4.41
C PHE A 129 20.26 -13.61 -3.31
N LEU A 130 20.81 -13.66 -2.11
CA LEU A 130 20.30 -12.94 -0.95
C LEU A 130 21.43 -12.04 -0.43
N ALA A 131 21.23 -10.73 -0.51
CA ALA A 131 22.13 -9.73 0.05
C ALA A 131 21.52 -9.21 1.35
N VAL A 132 22.18 -9.52 2.47
CA VAL A 132 21.87 -8.91 3.76
C VAL A 132 22.78 -7.72 3.93
N ASP A 133 22.21 -6.54 4.14
CA ASP A 133 22.98 -5.39 4.56
C ASP A 133 23.14 -5.43 6.08
N ASP A 134 24.37 -5.24 6.57
CA ASP A 134 24.68 -5.22 8.00
C ASP A 134 24.43 -3.83 8.63
N ASP A 135 24.02 -2.83 7.84
CA ASP A 135 23.68 -1.50 8.34
C ASP A 135 22.34 -1.50 9.08
N ALA A 136 22.34 -1.02 10.33
CA ALA A 136 21.17 -0.88 11.17
C ALA A 136 20.13 0.11 10.61
N LEU A 137 20.52 0.93 9.63
CA LEU A 137 19.65 1.87 8.90
C LEU A 137 19.42 1.44 7.44
N GLY A 138 20.03 0.34 6.99
CA GLY A 138 19.93 -0.18 5.64
C GLY A 138 18.54 -0.74 5.34
N THR A 139 18.08 -0.58 4.10
CA THR A 139 16.92 -1.32 3.60
C THR A 139 17.24 -2.80 3.64
N GLY A 140 16.48 -3.53 4.45
CA GLY A 140 16.70 -4.95 4.75
C GLY A 140 16.84 -5.85 3.53
N VAL A 141 17.23 -7.10 3.82
CA VAL A 141 17.45 -8.23 2.90
C VAL A 141 16.94 -8.03 1.47
N VAL A 142 17.86 -7.91 0.52
CA VAL A 142 17.57 -7.80 -0.92
C VAL A 142 17.71 -9.18 -1.56
N ILE A 143 16.72 -9.59 -2.35
CA ILE A 143 16.72 -10.86 -3.07
C ILE A 143 16.86 -10.57 -4.56
N TYR A 144 17.92 -11.08 -5.19
CA TYR A 144 18.12 -11.01 -6.64
C TYR A 144 17.74 -12.34 -7.28
N ARG A 145 16.83 -12.30 -8.23
CA ARG A 145 16.44 -13.47 -9.02
C ARG A 145 17.43 -13.70 -10.15
N LEU A 146 17.84 -14.95 -10.36
CA LEU A 146 18.64 -15.35 -11.52
C LEU A 146 17.73 -15.67 -12.70
N GLN A 147 18.14 -15.25 -13.90
CA GLN A 147 17.50 -15.64 -15.16
C GLN A 147 18.13 -16.94 -15.68
N ASP A 148 17.36 -17.75 -16.41
CA ASP A 148 17.68 -19.14 -16.76
C ASP A 148 18.86 -19.33 -17.74
N GLU A 149 19.49 -18.26 -18.22
CA GLU A 149 20.55 -18.33 -19.24
C GLU A 149 21.83 -17.61 -18.80
N HIS A 150 21.81 -16.28 -18.75
CA HIS A 150 22.96 -15.47 -18.34
C HIS A 150 22.49 -14.30 -17.48
N THR A 151 23.06 -14.17 -16.27
CA THR A 151 22.87 -13.01 -15.39
C THR A 151 24.21 -12.29 -15.25
N SER A 152 24.32 -11.09 -15.81
CA SER A 152 25.54 -10.27 -15.73
C SER A 152 25.59 -9.46 -14.44
N ILE A 153 26.69 -9.57 -13.69
CA ILE A 153 26.92 -8.83 -12.44
C ILE A 153 28.07 -7.84 -12.66
N GLY A 154 27.85 -6.56 -12.39
CA GLY A 154 28.86 -5.54 -12.67
C GLY A 154 28.60 -4.20 -12.00
N ALA A 155 29.54 -3.27 -12.16
CA ALA A 155 29.35 -1.89 -11.72
C ALA A 155 28.26 -1.23 -12.57
N ALA A 156 27.45 -0.36 -11.96
CA ALA A 156 26.34 0.31 -12.64
C ALA A 156 26.75 1.14 -13.88
N GLY A 157 28.06 1.38 -14.08
CA GLY A 157 28.64 2.09 -15.22
C GLY A 157 29.28 1.22 -16.31
N SER A 158 29.18 -0.11 -16.28
CA SER A 158 29.76 -0.97 -17.34
C SER A 158 28.84 -1.07 -18.58
N SER A 159 29.45 -1.19 -19.77
CA SER A 159 28.77 -1.51 -21.03
C SER A 159 29.18 -2.92 -21.51
N PRO A 160 28.25 -3.87 -21.69
CA PRO A 160 26.79 -3.76 -21.52
C PRO A 160 26.36 -3.57 -20.05
N ARG A 161 25.19 -2.96 -19.87
CA ARG A 161 24.60 -2.72 -18.55
C ARG A 161 24.38 -4.08 -17.86
N PRO A 162 24.88 -4.28 -16.64
CA PRO A 162 24.71 -5.54 -15.93
C PRO A 162 23.26 -5.66 -15.43
N ASP A 163 22.76 -6.89 -15.35
CA ASP A 163 21.44 -7.21 -14.81
C ASP A 163 21.39 -6.97 -13.30
N ILE A 164 22.50 -7.25 -12.60
CA ILE A 164 22.71 -6.94 -11.19
C ILE A 164 23.81 -5.88 -11.07
N GLY A 165 23.39 -4.64 -10.83
CA GLY A 165 24.29 -3.50 -10.63
C GLY A 165 24.78 -3.38 -9.19
N ASN A 166 26.10 -3.38 -8.99
CA ASN A 166 26.72 -3.07 -7.71
C ASN A 166 26.65 -1.54 -7.46
N ALA A 167 25.47 -1.04 -7.07
CA ALA A 167 25.23 0.38 -6.81
C ALA A 167 25.53 0.79 -5.36
N ALA A 168 25.70 -0.18 -4.46
CA ALA A 168 26.01 0.03 -3.06
C ALA A 168 26.77 -1.21 -2.54
N ASN A 169 27.67 -0.99 -1.58
CA ASN A 169 28.73 -1.89 -1.07
C ASN A 169 28.31 -3.31 -0.57
N HIS A 170 27.21 -3.89 -1.02
CA HIS A 170 26.61 -5.12 -0.51
C HIS A 170 27.12 -6.42 -1.17
N LEU A 171 28.12 -6.34 -2.07
CA LEU A 171 28.79 -7.53 -2.61
C LEU A 171 30.20 -7.67 -2.00
N PRO A 172 30.61 -8.87 -1.53
CA PRO A 172 31.94 -9.09 -0.98
C PRO A 172 33.00 -8.83 -2.06
N LYS A 173 33.92 -7.90 -1.80
CA LYS A 173 35.03 -7.47 -2.69
C LYS A 173 35.99 -8.59 -3.15
N LYS A 174 35.76 -9.86 -2.79
CA LYS A 174 36.68 -10.99 -3.03
C LYS A 174 36.50 -11.71 -4.37
N LEU A 175 35.48 -11.39 -5.18
CA LEU A 175 35.24 -12.07 -6.46
C LEU A 175 35.91 -11.40 -7.67
N SER A 176 36.46 -10.18 -7.54
CA SER A 176 37.03 -9.46 -8.69
C SER A 176 38.50 -9.77 -9.01
N SER A 177 39.15 -10.71 -8.32
CA SER A 177 40.61 -10.94 -8.49
C SER A 177 40.99 -12.33 -9.02
N LYS A 178 40.04 -13.11 -9.56
CA LYS A 178 40.32 -14.48 -10.03
C LYS A 178 39.71 -14.81 -11.39
N PHE A 179 39.64 -13.86 -12.31
CA PHE A 179 39.55 -14.16 -13.75
C PHE A 179 40.28 -13.08 -14.52
N GLY A 180 41.57 -13.30 -14.71
CA GLY A 180 42.44 -12.64 -15.68
C GLY A 180 43.24 -13.73 -16.36
#